data_AF-A0AAV6U6P2-F1
#
_entry.id   AF-A0AAV6U6P2-F1
#
_cell.length_a   1.000
_cell.length_b   1.000
_cell.length_c   1.000
_cell.angle_alpha   90.00
_cell.angle_beta   90.00
_cell.angle_gamma   90.00
#
_symmetry.space_group_name_H-M   'P 1'
#
loop_
_entity.id
_entity.type
_entity.pdbx_description
1 polymer ?
#
loop_
_entity_poly.entity_id
_entity_poly.type
_entity_poly.pdbx_seq_one_letter_code
_entity_poly.pdbx_strand_id
1 'polypeptide(L)'
;MELKRKKDASLCKVVLGHQVKTHQKERILMRQDDDKAMFVLFEELQETFRQFEDGFSLTCFFVLIRLFMEFFRIFSLFFNLVKGKPQSVSIINASSYACVTGVLFLAMILSADSVQNNFTTIRRLAMKKAKESIEDLPVPRSEDVTLTGWGIFELKKKLILSTLASLITYGVLLQQLQQ
;
A
#
# COMPACT_ATOMS: atom_id res chain seq x y z
N MET A 1 7.22 73.66 -9.17
CA MET A 1 7.40 72.59 -8.15
C MET A 1 6.67 71.28 -8.49
N GLU A 2 5.62 71.27 -9.32
CA GLU A 2 4.82 70.06 -9.61
C GLU A 2 5.50 69.01 -10.52
N LEU A 3 6.41 69.44 -11.41
CA LEU A 3 7.14 68.51 -12.30
C LEU A 3 8.07 67.53 -11.57
N LYS A 4 8.58 67.92 -10.39
CA LYS A 4 9.45 67.05 -9.58
C LYS A 4 8.65 65.91 -8.95
N ARG A 5 7.44 66.19 -8.43
CA ARG A 5 6.53 65.18 -7.87
C ARG A 5 6.07 64.12 -8.89
N LYS A 6 5.85 64.49 -10.16
CA LYS A 6 5.48 63.52 -11.22
C LYS A 6 6.63 62.56 -11.57
N LYS A 7 7.87 63.04 -11.54
CA LYS A 7 9.05 62.20 -11.80
C LYS A 7 9.28 61.19 -10.67
N ASP A 8 9.13 61.63 -9.42
CA ASP A 8 9.31 60.76 -8.25
C ASP A 8 8.22 59.69 -8.15
N ALA A 9 6.97 60.01 -8.50
CA ALA A 9 5.87 59.04 -8.56
C ALA A 9 6.05 57.99 -9.69
N SER A 10 6.63 58.39 -10.83
CA SER A 10 6.93 57.46 -11.92
C SER A 10 8.10 56.53 -11.58
N LEU A 11 9.13 57.03 -10.89
CA LEU A 11 10.26 56.20 -10.45
C LEU A 11 9.79 55.14 -9.44
N CYS A 12 8.92 55.52 -8.51
CA CYS A 12 8.39 54.62 -7.49
C CYS A 12 7.59 53.44 -8.09
N LYS A 13 6.77 53.70 -9.13
CA LYS A 13 6.03 52.64 -9.85
C LYS A 13 6.95 51.64 -10.57
N VAL A 14 8.06 52.11 -11.15
CA VAL A 14 9.02 51.26 -11.86
C VAL A 14 9.80 50.39 -10.87
N VAL A 15 10.21 50.95 -9.72
CA VAL A 15 10.92 50.21 -8.66
C VAL A 15 9.99 49.18 -8.00
N LEU A 16 8.73 49.53 -7.70
CA LEU A 16 7.73 48.58 -7.19
C LEU A 16 7.43 47.46 -8.18
N GLY A 17 7.30 47.76 -9.47
CA GLY A 17 7.10 46.74 -10.50
C GLY A 17 8.28 45.78 -10.65
N HIS A 18 9.50 46.27 -10.49
CA HIS A 18 10.71 45.43 -10.53
C HIS A 18 10.82 44.55 -9.28
N GLN A 19 10.53 45.09 -8.09
CA GLN A 19 10.50 44.35 -6.81
C GLN A 19 9.43 43.24 -6.80
N VAL A 20 8.24 43.51 -7.34
CA VAL A 20 7.17 42.50 -7.47
C VAL A 20 7.60 41.37 -8.41
N LYS A 21 8.27 41.68 -9.53
CA LYS A 21 8.78 40.66 -10.47
C LYS A 21 9.89 39.81 -9.85
N THR A 22 10.80 40.39 -9.07
CA THR A 22 11.85 39.63 -8.38
C THR A 22 11.27 38.72 -7.30
N HIS A 23 10.33 39.20 -6.48
CA HIS A 23 9.68 38.35 -5.48
C HIS A 23 8.80 37.25 -6.09
N GLN A 24 8.15 37.52 -7.22
CA GLN A 24 7.38 36.50 -7.93
C GLN A 24 8.31 35.43 -8.51
N LYS A 25 9.48 35.81 -9.03
CA LYS A 25 10.50 34.88 -9.53
C LYS A 25 11.09 34.01 -8.41
N GLU A 26 11.40 34.59 -7.25
CA GLU A 26 11.87 33.85 -6.06
C GLU A 26 10.85 32.80 -5.57
N ARG A 27 9.57 33.17 -5.51
CA ARG A 27 8.51 32.22 -5.11
C ARG A 27 8.33 31.07 -6.09
N ILE A 28 8.53 31.32 -7.39
CA ILE A 28 8.47 30.27 -8.42
C ILE A 28 9.67 29.33 -8.25
N LEU A 29 10.87 29.88 -8.00
CA LEU A 29 12.10 29.09 -7.81
C LEU A 29 12.04 28.22 -6.55
N MET A 30 11.59 28.75 -5.42
CA MET A 30 11.40 27.97 -4.19
C MET A 30 10.37 26.84 -4.39
N ARG A 31 9.27 27.11 -5.08
CA ARG A 31 8.22 26.11 -5.35
C ARG A 31 8.70 25.00 -6.29
N GLN A 32 9.57 25.33 -7.24
CA GLN A 32 10.19 24.36 -8.15
C GLN A 32 11.18 23.44 -7.43
N ASP A 33 11.92 23.96 -6.44
CA ASP A 33 12.84 23.17 -5.61
C ASP A 33 12.07 22.23 -4.67
N ASP A 34 10.98 22.71 -4.06
CA ASP A 34 10.09 21.89 -3.22
C ASP A 34 9.42 20.75 -4.00
N ASP A 35 9.02 21.00 -5.26
CA ASP A 35 8.43 19.99 -6.12
C ASP A 35 9.46 18.90 -6.46
N LYS A 36 10.68 19.29 -6.84
CA LYS A 36 11.78 18.34 -7.09
C LYS A 36 12.13 17.51 -5.86
N ALA A 37 12.20 18.12 -4.68
CA ALA A 37 12.44 17.41 -3.43
C ALA A 37 11.34 16.38 -3.12
N MET A 38 10.08 16.70 -3.42
CA MET A 38 8.97 15.75 -3.27
C MET A 38 9.12 14.54 -4.22
N PHE A 39 9.57 14.74 -5.47
CA PHE A 39 9.79 13.63 -6.40
C PHE A 39 10.90 12.69 -5.94
N VAL A 40 12.02 13.24 -5.48
CA VAL A 40 13.14 12.44 -4.95
C VAL A 40 12.68 11.61 -3.76
N LEU A 41 11.94 12.21 -2.82
CA LEU A 41 11.36 11.48 -1.69
C LEU A 41 10.39 10.37 -2.12
N PHE A 42 9.62 10.59 -3.19
CA PHE A 42 8.72 9.58 -3.72
C PHE A 42 9.48 8.40 -4.35
N GLU A 43 10.56 8.66 -5.09
CA GLU A 43 11.43 7.61 -5.65
C GLU A 43 12.12 6.81 -4.54
N GLU A 44 12.66 7.46 -3.51
CA GLU A 44 13.25 6.80 -2.34
C GLU A 44 12.22 5.92 -1.59
N LEU A 45 10.98 6.42 -1.44
CA LEU A 45 9.90 5.66 -0.82
C LEU A 45 9.53 4.42 -1.67
N GLN A 46 9.51 4.57 -3.00
CA GLN A 46 9.24 3.46 -3.92
C GLN A 46 10.33 2.40 -3.86
N GLU A 47 11.61 2.80 -3.82
CA GLU A 47 12.73 1.88 -3.70
C GLU A 47 12.73 1.16 -2.34
N THR A 48 12.47 1.88 -1.26
CA THR A 48 12.32 1.30 0.09
C THR A 48 11.19 0.27 0.11
N PHE A 49 10.08 0.58 -0.53
CA PHE A 49 8.96 -0.34 -0.62
C PHE A 49 9.32 -1.60 -1.40
N ARG A 50 10.05 -1.46 -2.51
CA ARG A 50 10.49 -2.59 -3.33
C ARG A 50 11.42 -3.52 -2.56
N GLN A 51 12.38 -2.97 -1.81
CA GLN A 51 13.26 -3.75 -0.95
C GLN A 51 12.47 -4.47 0.16
N PHE A 52 11.46 -3.80 0.73
CA PHE A 52 10.56 -4.42 1.69
C PHE A 52 9.76 -5.56 1.06
N GLU A 53 9.22 -5.37 -0.14
CA GLU A 53 8.48 -6.39 -0.88
C GLU A 53 9.37 -7.60 -1.18
N ASP A 54 10.57 -7.40 -1.74
CA ASP A 54 11.51 -8.48 -2.05
C ASP A 54 11.87 -9.31 -0.79
N GLY A 55 12.05 -8.65 0.37
CA GLY A 55 12.39 -9.32 1.63
C GLY A 55 11.20 -10.03 2.30
N PHE A 56 10.00 -9.46 2.20
CA PHE A 56 8.82 -9.98 2.91
C PHE A 56 7.92 -10.86 2.04
N SER A 57 7.99 -10.79 0.72
CA SER A 57 7.13 -11.55 -0.20
C SER A 57 7.24 -13.05 0.03
N LEU A 58 8.46 -13.55 0.19
CA LEU A 58 8.78 -14.94 0.55
C LEU A 58 8.19 -15.34 1.91
N THR A 59 8.34 -14.47 2.90
CA THR A 59 7.85 -14.71 4.26
C THR A 59 6.33 -14.78 4.27
N CYS A 60 5.66 -13.83 3.61
CA CYS A 60 4.22 -13.84 3.42
C CYS A 60 3.75 -15.11 2.72
N PHE A 61 4.48 -15.57 1.69
CA PHE A 61 4.16 -16.82 1.01
C PHE A 61 4.20 -18.05 1.94
N PHE A 62 5.27 -18.21 2.73
CA PHE A 62 5.36 -19.31 3.69
C PHE A 62 4.30 -19.23 4.79
N VAL A 63 3.99 -18.02 5.27
CA VAL A 63 2.92 -17.82 6.25
C VAL A 63 1.58 -18.27 5.69
N LEU A 64 1.28 -17.95 4.42
CA LEU A 64 0.05 -18.34 3.76
C LEU A 64 -0.06 -19.85 3.53
N ILE A 65 1.01 -20.50 3.08
CA ILE A 65 1.03 -21.97 2.97
C ILE A 65 0.82 -22.61 4.34
N ARG A 66 1.53 -22.13 5.37
CA ARG A 66 1.39 -22.64 6.73
C ARG A 66 -0.04 -22.51 7.24
N LEU A 67 -0.69 -21.37 6.97
CA LEU A 67 -2.10 -21.15 7.28
C LEU A 67 -3.01 -22.16 6.58
N PHE A 68 -2.84 -22.36 5.27
CA PHE A 68 -3.61 -23.35 4.52
C PHE A 68 -3.45 -24.75 5.10
N MET A 69 -2.22 -25.17 5.40
CA MET A 69 -1.94 -26.48 6.00
C MET A 69 -2.60 -26.64 7.37
N GLU A 70 -2.58 -25.59 8.20
CA GLU A 70 -3.23 -25.61 9.50
C GLU A 70 -4.74 -25.70 9.40
N PHE A 71 -5.35 -24.99 8.46
CA PHE A 71 -6.77 -25.17 8.17
C PHE A 71 -7.11 -26.62 7.83
N PHE A 72 -6.35 -27.27 6.94
CA PHE A 72 -6.56 -28.69 6.63
C PHE A 72 -6.39 -29.60 7.85
N ARG A 73 -5.46 -29.29 8.75
CA ARG A 73 -5.28 -30.02 10.02
C ARG A 73 -6.54 -29.93 10.89
N ILE A 74 -7.11 -28.73 11.04
CA ILE A 74 -8.33 -28.50 11.84
C ILE A 74 -9.53 -29.20 11.22
N PHE A 75 -9.72 -29.10 9.91
CA PHE A 75 -10.79 -29.83 9.21
C PHE A 75 -10.68 -31.33 9.44
N SER A 76 -9.47 -31.89 9.30
CA SER A 76 -9.23 -33.31 9.53
C SER A 76 -9.57 -33.74 10.96
N LEU A 77 -9.20 -32.94 11.96
CA LEU A 77 -9.55 -33.19 13.37
C LEU A 77 -11.06 -33.07 13.60
N PHE A 78 -11.72 -32.11 12.98
CA PHE A 78 -13.17 -31.92 13.08
C PHE A 78 -13.92 -33.14 12.53
N PHE A 79 -13.55 -33.64 11.35
CA PHE A 79 -14.14 -34.86 10.78
C PHE A 79 -13.88 -36.11 11.64
N ASN A 80 -12.68 -36.23 12.22
CA ASN A 80 -12.37 -37.33 13.14
C ASN A 80 -13.23 -37.31 14.41
N LEU A 81 -13.62 -36.12 14.91
CA LEU A 81 -14.54 -35.98 16.02
C LEU A 81 -15.97 -36.39 15.64
N VAL A 82 -16.44 -36.01 14.44
CA VAL A 82 -17.75 -36.44 13.93
C VAL A 82 -17.86 -37.97 13.85
N LYS A 83 -16.73 -38.66 13.59
CA LYS A 83 -16.64 -40.13 13.61
C LYS A 83 -16.57 -40.76 15.01
N GLY A 84 -16.80 -39.98 16.07
CA GLY A 84 -16.92 -40.48 17.44
C GLY A 84 -15.61 -40.80 18.16
N LYS A 85 -14.45 -40.38 17.63
CA LYS A 85 -13.16 -40.54 18.32
C LYS A 85 -12.96 -39.40 19.33
N PRO A 86 -12.85 -39.68 20.64
CA PRO A 86 -12.67 -38.63 21.65
C PRO A 86 -11.24 -38.07 21.61
N GLN A 87 -11.04 -36.96 20.89
CA GLN A 87 -9.80 -36.18 20.87
C GLN A 87 -10.05 -34.70 21.23
N SER A 88 -10.92 -34.46 22.20
CA SER A 88 -11.37 -33.11 22.60
C SER A 88 -10.23 -32.15 22.96
N VAL A 89 -9.18 -32.61 23.67
CA VAL A 89 -8.03 -31.77 24.03
C VAL A 89 -7.23 -31.31 22.80
N SER A 90 -7.04 -32.20 21.83
CA SER A 90 -6.33 -31.87 20.58
C SER A 90 -7.11 -30.85 19.74
N ILE A 91 -8.43 -30.89 19.80
CA ILE A 91 -9.31 -30.02 19.02
C ILE A 91 -9.35 -28.62 19.63
N ILE A 92 -9.43 -28.50 20.96
CA ILE A 92 -9.39 -27.20 21.64
C ILE A 92 -8.07 -26.49 21.33
N ASN A 93 -6.94 -27.21 21.42
CA ASN A 93 -5.63 -26.64 21.12
C ASN A 93 -5.46 -26.28 19.63
N ALA A 94 -5.93 -27.13 18.72
CA ALA A 94 -5.89 -26.83 17.29
C ALA A 94 -6.78 -25.61 16.96
N SER A 95 -7.95 -25.49 17.57
CA SER A 95 -8.91 -24.41 17.34
C SER A 95 -8.42 -23.07 17.91
N SER A 96 -7.80 -23.06 19.08
CA SER A 96 -7.21 -21.84 19.65
C SER A 96 -6.06 -21.35 18.79
N TYR A 97 -5.18 -22.25 18.34
CA TYR A 97 -4.09 -21.94 17.43
C TYR A 97 -4.61 -21.43 16.08
N ALA A 98 -5.68 -22.04 15.55
CA ALA A 98 -6.37 -21.58 14.35
C ALA A 98 -6.85 -20.14 14.46
N CYS A 99 -7.50 -19.82 15.58
CA CYS A 99 -8.09 -18.51 15.81
C CYS A 99 -7.00 -17.43 15.84
N VAL A 100 -5.92 -17.67 16.59
CA VAL A 100 -4.76 -16.76 16.64
C VAL A 100 -4.15 -16.57 15.25
N THR A 101 -3.92 -17.66 14.53
CA THR A 101 -3.29 -17.59 13.20
C THR A 101 -4.23 -16.92 12.18
N GLY A 102 -5.54 -17.15 12.27
CA GLY A 102 -6.55 -16.49 11.45
C GLY A 102 -6.65 -14.98 11.70
N VAL A 103 -6.56 -14.54 12.95
CA VAL A 103 -6.49 -13.10 13.29
C VAL A 103 -5.21 -12.49 12.71
N LEU A 104 -4.06 -13.16 12.84
CA LEU A 104 -2.79 -12.69 12.26
C LEU A 104 -2.85 -12.62 10.73
N PHE A 105 -3.50 -13.58 10.07
CA PHE A 105 -3.73 -13.57 8.63
C PHE A 105 -4.57 -12.37 8.19
N LEU A 106 -5.69 -12.12 8.87
CA LEU A 106 -6.55 -10.98 8.57
C LEU A 106 -5.80 -9.66 8.79
N ALA A 107 -5.06 -9.54 9.91
CA ALA A 107 -4.25 -8.37 10.19
C ALA A 107 -3.21 -8.13 9.10
N MET A 108 -2.48 -9.17 8.68
CA MET A 108 -1.49 -9.08 7.60
C MET A 108 -2.11 -8.58 6.29
N ILE A 109 -3.23 -9.17 5.85
CA ILE A 109 -3.87 -8.76 4.59
C ILE A 109 -4.44 -7.34 4.69
N LEU A 110 -5.09 -6.99 5.80
CA LEU A 110 -5.66 -5.65 5.99
C LEU A 110 -4.56 -4.58 6.04
N SER A 111 -3.44 -4.86 6.72
CA SER A 111 -2.28 -3.99 6.75
C SER A 111 -1.67 -3.83 5.36
N ALA A 112 -1.46 -4.92 4.62
CA ALA A 112 -0.94 -4.87 3.26
C ALA A 112 -1.85 -4.08 2.31
N ASP A 113 -3.17 -4.30 2.39
CA ASP A 113 -4.17 -3.59 1.59
C ASP A 113 -4.22 -2.09 1.95
N SER A 114 -4.14 -1.75 3.24
CA SER A 114 -4.10 -0.35 3.69
C SER A 114 -2.84 0.36 3.20
N VAL A 115 -1.69 -0.33 3.27
CA VAL A 115 -0.40 0.21 2.82
C VAL A 115 -0.41 0.44 1.30
N GLN A 116 -0.90 -0.51 0.51
CA GLN A 116 -1.05 -0.36 -0.95
C GLN A 116 -2.00 0.78 -1.32
N ASN A 117 -3.12 0.93 -0.62
CA ASN A 117 -4.08 2.01 -0.84
C ASN A 117 -3.50 3.39 -0.49
N ASN A 118 -2.75 3.48 0.61
CA ASN A 118 -2.07 4.71 1.00
C ASN A 118 -1.01 5.09 -0.04
N PHE A 119 -0.20 4.13 -0.50
CA PHE A 119 0.80 4.36 -1.53
C PHE A 119 0.17 4.81 -2.86
N THR A 120 -0.93 4.16 -3.26
CA THR A 120 -1.71 4.56 -4.46
C THR A 120 -2.24 5.98 -4.33
N THR A 121 -2.69 6.38 -3.14
CA THR A 121 -3.19 7.73 -2.87
C THR A 121 -2.08 8.76 -2.93
N ILE A 122 -0.93 8.49 -2.31
CA ILE A 122 0.27 9.34 -2.35
C ILE A 122 0.73 9.51 -3.80
N ARG A 123 0.78 8.43 -4.59
CA ARG A 123 1.11 8.49 -6.02
C ARG A 123 0.13 9.35 -6.81
N ARG A 124 -1.18 9.22 -6.58
CA ARG A 124 -2.18 10.05 -7.26
C ARG A 124 -1.99 11.53 -6.94
N LEU A 125 -1.67 11.87 -5.69
CA LEU A 125 -1.38 13.24 -5.27
C LEU A 125 -0.08 13.75 -5.92
N ALA A 126 0.97 12.93 -5.94
CA ALA A 126 2.24 13.26 -6.60
C ALA A 126 2.05 13.48 -8.10
N MET A 127 1.34 12.59 -8.80
CA MET A 127 1.01 12.73 -10.23
C MET A 127 0.12 13.94 -10.53
N LYS A 128 -0.83 14.26 -9.65
CA LYS A 128 -1.66 15.46 -9.81
C LYS A 128 -0.80 16.72 -9.69
N LYS A 129 0.11 16.77 -8.71
CA LYS A 129 1.03 17.89 -8.52
C LYS A 129 2.03 17.99 -9.67
N ALA A 130 2.52 16.85 -10.18
CA ALA A 130 3.35 16.76 -11.38
C ALA A 130 2.68 17.44 -12.58
N LYS A 131 1.40 17.13 -12.82
CA LYS A 131 0.65 17.66 -13.95
C LYS A 131 0.33 19.15 -13.83
N GLU A 132 0.27 19.68 -12.62
CA GLU A 132 0.08 21.11 -12.35
C GLU A 132 1.38 21.92 -12.48
N SER A 133 2.54 21.27 -12.31
CA SER A 133 3.86 21.86 -12.54
C SER A 133 4.21 21.75 -14.03
N ILE A 134 4.33 22.88 -14.72
CA ILE A 134 4.32 22.99 -16.20
C ILE A 134 5.59 22.43 -16.88
N GLU A 135 6.58 21.94 -16.11
CA GLU A 135 7.84 21.41 -16.64
C GLU A 135 7.85 19.89 -16.79
N ASP A 136 8.68 19.41 -17.73
CA ASP A 136 9.08 18.02 -18.04
C ASP A 136 9.68 17.26 -16.83
N LEU A 137 8.96 17.23 -15.71
CA LEU A 137 9.28 16.31 -14.63
C LEU A 137 9.03 14.90 -15.16
N PRO A 138 10.06 14.02 -15.12
CA PRO A 138 9.92 12.67 -15.63
C PRO A 138 8.76 12.00 -14.91
N VAL A 139 7.76 11.58 -15.68
CA VAL A 139 6.61 10.86 -15.12
C VAL A 139 7.17 9.61 -14.44
N PRO A 140 7.04 9.48 -13.10
CA PRO A 140 7.62 8.36 -12.38
C PRO A 140 7.11 7.05 -13.00
N ARG A 141 8.04 6.10 -13.23
CA ARG A 141 7.77 4.82 -13.90
C ARG A 141 6.48 4.21 -13.36
N SER A 142 5.59 3.85 -14.28
CA SER A 142 4.19 3.53 -13.98
C SER A 142 3.96 2.19 -13.27
N GLU A 143 5.00 1.53 -12.77
CA GLU A 143 4.88 0.23 -12.13
C GLU A 143 4.07 0.37 -10.84
N ASP A 144 2.89 -0.26 -10.84
CA ASP A 144 2.04 -0.34 -9.66
C ASP A 144 2.79 -1.13 -8.59
N VAL A 145 3.17 -0.42 -7.54
CA VAL A 145 3.76 -1.01 -6.35
C VAL A 145 2.70 -1.86 -5.67
N THR A 146 2.83 -3.17 -5.82
CA THR A 146 1.91 -4.17 -5.28
C THR A 146 2.68 -5.05 -4.32
N LEU A 147 2.13 -5.28 -3.12
CA LEU A 147 2.69 -6.31 -2.24
C LEU A 147 2.19 -7.66 -2.72
N THR A 148 3.12 -8.51 -3.11
CA THR A 148 2.83 -9.87 -3.52
C THR A 148 3.41 -10.86 -2.53
N GLY A 149 2.83 -12.06 -2.44
CA GLY A 149 3.55 -13.19 -1.88
C GLY A 149 4.27 -13.92 -2.98
N TRP A 150 5.58 -13.69 -3.06
CA TRP A 150 6.49 -14.26 -4.04
C TRP A 150 6.02 -14.08 -5.50
N GLY A 151 5.43 -12.93 -5.86
CA GLY A 151 4.96 -12.65 -7.21
C GLY A 151 3.77 -13.50 -7.68
N ILE A 152 3.24 -14.42 -6.87
CA ILE A 152 2.18 -15.35 -7.28
C ILE A 152 0.80 -14.79 -6.97
N PHE A 153 0.65 -14.11 -5.84
CA PHE A 153 -0.63 -13.56 -5.41
C PHE A 153 -0.49 -12.17 -4.80
N GLU A 154 -1.41 -11.29 -5.17
CA GLU A 154 -1.50 -9.96 -4.58
C GLU A 154 -2.16 -10.04 -3.18
N LEU A 155 -1.52 -9.41 -2.19
CA LEU A 155 -2.06 -9.30 -0.84
C LEU A 155 -3.16 -8.23 -0.78
N LYS A 156 -4.34 -8.56 -1.32
CA LYS A 156 -5.53 -7.69 -1.33
C LYS A 156 -6.64 -8.31 -0.49
N LYS A 157 -7.61 -7.50 -0.04
CA LYS A 157 -8.81 -8.00 0.68
C LYS A 157 -9.55 -9.13 -0.05
N LYS A 158 -9.51 -9.14 -1.39
CA LYS A 158 -10.10 -10.22 -2.21
C LYS A 158 -9.48 -11.60 -1.92
N LEU A 159 -8.23 -11.64 -1.48
CA LEU A 159 -7.55 -12.88 -1.09
C LEU A 159 -8.27 -13.56 0.08
N ILE A 160 -8.81 -12.80 1.04
CA ILE A 160 -9.60 -13.35 2.16
C ILE A 160 -10.82 -14.10 1.64
N LEU A 161 -11.59 -13.48 0.73
CA LEU A 161 -12.75 -14.12 0.13
C LEU A 161 -12.37 -15.36 -0.67
N SER A 162 -11.27 -15.30 -1.43
CA SER A 162 -10.79 -16.45 -2.19
C SER A 162 -10.36 -17.60 -1.26
N THR A 163 -9.63 -17.30 -0.19
CA THR A 163 -9.22 -18.30 0.81
C THR A 163 -10.43 -18.93 1.48
N LEU A 164 -11.42 -18.12 1.91
CA LEU A 164 -12.66 -18.63 2.50
C LEU A 164 -13.46 -19.50 1.52
N ALA A 165 -13.59 -19.07 0.26
CA ALA A 165 -14.27 -19.84 -0.77
C ALA A 165 -13.57 -21.19 -1.00
N SER A 166 -12.25 -21.19 -1.18
CA SER A 166 -11.46 -22.41 -1.29
C SER A 166 -11.64 -23.31 -0.07
N LEU A 167 -11.68 -22.73 1.13
CA LEU A 167 -11.88 -23.45 2.38
C LEU A 167 -13.23 -24.18 2.41
N ILE A 168 -14.30 -23.49 2.02
CA ILE A 168 -15.65 -24.06 1.94
C ILE A 168 -15.69 -25.16 0.88
N THR A 169 -15.13 -24.92 -0.31
CA THR A 169 -15.06 -25.91 -1.39
C THR A 169 -14.34 -27.18 -0.94
N TYR A 170 -13.17 -27.07 -0.32
CA TYR A 170 -12.44 -28.22 0.20
C TYR A 170 -13.18 -28.92 1.35
N GLY A 171 -13.85 -28.16 2.22
CA GLY A 171 -14.69 -28.72 3.28
C GLY A 171 -15.82 -29.60 2.73
N VAL A 172 -16.52 -29.11 1.69
CA VAL A 172 -17.59 -29.86 1.01
C VAL A 172 -17.05 -31.10 0.30
N LEU A 173 -15.93 -30.98 -0.43
CA LEU A 173 -15.31 -32.11 -1.12
C LEU A 173 -14.88 -33.22 -0.14
N LEU A 174 -14.28 -32.83 1.00
CA LEU A 174 -13.90 -33.80 2.03
C LEU A 174 -15.11 -34.49 2.66
N GLN A 175 -16.23 -33.79 2.84
CA GLN A 175 -17.46 -34.40 3.33
C GLN A 175 -18.03 -35.41 2.32
N GLN A 176 -18.03 -35.07 1.02
CA GLN A 176 -18.49 -35.97 -0.04
C GLN A 176 -17.63 -37.23 -0.18
N LEU A 177 -16.31 -37.11 -0.06
CA LEU A 177 -15.38 -38.26 -0.11
C LEU A 177 -15.50 -39.19 1.11
N GLN A 178 -16.15 -38.75 2.18
CA GLN A 178 -16.36 -39.55 3.39
C GLN A 178 -17.71 -40.27 3.43
N GLN A 179 -18.63 -39.96 2.52
CA GLN A 179 -19.87 -40.71 2.29
C GLN A 179 -19.60 -41.91 1.40
#